data_AF-A0A067F6U8-F1
#
_entry.id   AF-A0A067F6U8-F1
#
_cell.length_a   1.000
_cell.length_b   1.000
_cell.length_c   1.000
_cell.angle_alpha   90.00
_cell.angle_beta   90.00
_cell.angle_gamma   90.00
#
_symmetry.space_group_name_H-M   'P 1'
#
loop_
_entity.id
_entity.type
_entity.pdbx_description
1 polymer ?
#
loop_
_entity_poly.entity_id
_entity_poly.type
_entity_poly.pdbx_seq_one_letter_code
_entity_poly.pdbx_strand_id
1 'polypeptide(L)'
;MSKSIAANPSGEDSKAPLINQRTVIITLFVVAAVSCLFLYHTANPFEFLPRSSAYDVIAPSMKAQKSSNDPSLEKILKRAAMGDNTVIITTLNQAWAEPNSIFDIFLESFRTGNGTGKLLDHLVVVALDSKALDHCLSTHPHCYALNTSGLDFSGKEAYFMTSSYLEMMWIRIRLLSDVLAMGYNFVFT
;
A
#
# COMPACT_ATOMS: atom_id res chain seq x y z
N MET A 1 -43.94 -87.47 34.25
CA MET A 1 -43.63 -86.64 35.43
C MET A 1 -42.69 -85.52 34.98
N SER A 2 -43.22 -84.39 34.53
CA SER A 2 -43.57 -83.20 35.33
C SER A 2 -42.38 -82.47 35.95
N LYS A 3 -42.05 -81.34 35.28
CA LYS A 3 -41.60 -80.03 35.78
C LYS A 3 -40.47 -79.97 36.82
N SER A 4 -39.44 -79.18 36.49
CA SER A 4 -39.39 -77.83 37.06
C SER A 4 -38.66 -76.84 36.16
N ILE A 5 -39.28 -75.67 36.08
CA ILE A 5 -38.85 -74.43 35.43
C ILE A 5 -37.84 -73.74 36.36
N ALA A 6 -36.77 -73.20 35.79
CA ALA A 6 -36.05 -72.08 36.38
C ALA A 6 -35.81 -71.04 35.27
N ALA A 7 -36.47 -69.91 35.43
CA ALA A 7 -36.27 -68.71 34.65
C ALA A 7 -34.96 -68.03 35.07
N ASN A 8 -34.28 -67.38 34.12
CA ASN A 8 -33.49 -66.18 34.39
C ASN A 8 -33.33 -65.36 33.09
N PRO A 9 -33.14 -64.03 33.17
CA PRO A 9 -33.91 -63.11 32.37
C PRO A 9 -33.05 -62.29 31.39
N SER A 10 -33.76 -61.77 30.38
CA SER A 10 -33.60 -60.44 29.78
C SER A 10 -32.19 -59.96 29.40
N GLY A 11 -31.91 -60.05 28.09
CA GLY A 11 -31.58 -58.89 27.25
C GLY A 11 -30.55 -57.88 27.77
N GLU A 12 -29.29 -58.08 27.38
CA GLU A 12 -28.33 -56.99 27.27
C GLU A 12 -28.66 -56.15 26.03
N ASP A 13 -29.27 -54.98 26.25
CA ASP A 13 -29.33 -53.89 25.28
C ASP A 13 -27.90 -53.47 24.92
N SER A 14 -27.47 -53.81 23.70
CA SER A 14 -26.19 -53.40 23.15
C SER A 14 -26.23 -51.91 22.77
N LYS A 15 -26.03 -51.02 23.76
CA LYS A 15 -25.75 -49.60 23.50
C LYS A 15 -24.30 -49.47 23.02
N ALA A 16 -24.08 -49.62 21.72
CA ALA A 16 -22.85 -49.14 21.08
C ALA A 16 -22.64 -47.66 21.46
N PRO A 17 -21.41 -47.22 21.77
CA PRO A 17 -21.22 -46.02 22.56
C PRO A 17 -21.47 -44.78 21.70
N LEU A 18 -22.67 -44.22 21.80
CA LEU A 18 -23.04 -42.88 21.35
C LEU A 18 -22.01 -41.81 21.80
N ILE A 19 -21.31 -42.10 22.91
CA ILE A 19 -20.21 -41.31 23.48
C ILE A 19 -19.03 -41.23 22.51
N ASN A 20 -18.63 -42.31 21.85
CA ASN A 20 -17.47 -42.32 20.96
C ASN A 20 -17.73 -41.50 19.68
N GLN A 21 -18.95 -41.60 19.13
CA GLN A 21 -19.34 -40.82 17.95
C GLN A 21 -19.45 -39.32 18.26
N ARG A 22 -20.01 -38.94 19.41
CA ARG A 22 -20.07 -37.53 19.83
C ARG A 22 -18.68 -36.95 20.07
N THR A 23 -17.79 -37.69 20.72
CA THR A 23 -16.41 -37.25 20.96
C THR A 23 -15.64 -37.05 19.65
N VAL A 24 -15.77 -37.96 18.68
CA VAL A 24 -15.12 -37.82 17.36
C VAL A 24 -15.62 -36.57 16.62
N ILE A 25 -16.93 -36.31 16.63
CA ILE A 25 -17.51 -35.13 15.99
C ILE A 25 -16.99 -33.84 16.64
N ILE A 26 -16.96 -33.78 17.98
CA ILE A 26 -16.44 -32.62 18.73
C ILE A 26 -14.96 -32.39 18.39
N THR A 27 -14.14 -33.45 18.39
CA THR A 27 -12.72 -33.35 18.05
C THR A 27 -12.51 -32.83 16.63
N LEU A 28 -13.31 -33.29 15.65
CA LEU A 28 -13.23 -32.80 14.27
C LEU A 28 -13.58 -31.31 14.16
N PHE A 29 -14.63 -30.85 14.85
CA PHE A 29 -15.00 -29.43 14.87
C PHE A 29 -13.92 -28.56 15.53
N VAL A 30 -13.32 -29.03 16.63
CA VAL A 30 -12.23 -28.30 17.31
C VAL A 30 -10.99 -28.22 16.40
N VAL A 31 -10.61 -29.32 15.76
CA VAL A 31 -9.47 -29.32 14.82
C VAL A 31 -9.74 -28.39 13.63
N ALA A 32 -10.93 -28.47 13.03
CA ALA A 32 -11.31 -27.58 11.94
C ALA A 32 -11.31 -26.11 12.36
N ALA A 33 -11.84 -25.78 13.54
CA ALA A 33 -11.85 -24.42 14.06
C ALA A 33 -10.42 -23.91 14.34
N VAL A 34 -9.55 -24.72 14.95
CA VAL A 34 -8.15 -24.35 15.20
C VAL A 34 -7.39 -24.17 13.89
N SER A 35 -7.58 -25.05 12.91
CA SER A 35 -6.98 -24.92 11.58
C SER A 35 -7.48 -23.66 10.87
N CYS A 36 -8.78 -23.36 10.92
CA CYS A 36 -9.35 -22.13 10.36
C CYS A 36 -8.79 -20.87 11.05
N LEU A 37 -8.64 -20.89 12.38
CA LEU A 37 -8.04 -19.79 13.13
C LEU A 37 -6.57 -19.58 12.78
N PHE A 38 -5.80 -20.66 12.63
CA PHE A 38 -4.40 -20.60 12.20
C PHE A 38 -4.30 -20.02 10.79
N LEU A 39 -5.12 -20.49 9.85
CA LEU A 39 -5.15 -19.98 8.48
C LEU A 39 -5.59 -18.51 8.44
N TYR A 40 -6.60 -18.12 9.23
CA TYR A 40 -7.04 -16.74 9.38
C TYR A 40 -5.90 -15.84 9.88
N HIS A 41 -5.17 -16.27 10.92
CA HIS A 41 -4.02 -15.53 11.44
C HIS A 41 -2.88 -15.40 10.43
N THR A 42 -2.64 -16.44 9.62
CA THR A 42 -1.62 -16.36 8.56
C THR A 42 -2.04 -15.49 7.39
N ALA A 43 -3.34 -15.42 7.08
CA ALA A 43 -3.89 -14.59 6.01
C ALA A 43 -4.03 -13.11 6.41
N ASN A 44 -4.20 -12.84 7.70
CA ASN A 44 -4.28 -11.48 8.27
C ASN A 44 -3.10 -11.20 9.22
N PRO A 45 -1.85 -11.05 8.72
CA PRO A 45 -0.73 -10.58 9.54
C PRO A 45 -0.92 -9.13 10.05
N PHE A 46 -1.99 -8.44 9.63
CA PHE A 46 -2.25 -7.04 9.92
C PHE A 46 -3.05 -6.76 11.22
N GLU A 47 -3.68 -7.76 11.84
CA GLU A 47 -4.40 -7.53 13.12
C GLU A 47 -3.47 -7.46 14.35
N PHE A 48 -2.20 -7.83 14.20
CA PHE A 48 -1.21 -7.80 15.29
C PHE A 48 -0.36 -6.52 15.34
N LEU A 49 -0.81 -5.43 14.71
CA LEU A 49 -0.27 -4.11 15.04
C LEU A 49 -1.01 -3.60 16.27
N PRO A 50 -0.32 -3.37 17.41
CA PRO A 50 -0.95 -2.70 18.53
C PRO A 50 -1.45 -1.34 18.03
N ARG A 51 -2.76 -1.17 18.07
CA ARG A 51 -3.47 0.07 17.81
C ARG A 51 -3.14 1.05 18.94
N SER A 52 -1.93 1.62 18.92
CA SER A 52 -1.47 2.83 19.62
C SER A 52 0.06 2.91 19.49
N SER A 53 0.56 4.05 19.01
CA SER A 53 1.97 4.53 19.01
C SER A 53 2.64 4.79 17.65
N ALA A 54 2.08 4.36 16.51
CA ALA A 54 2.64 4.78 15.21
C ALA A 54 2.37 6.26 14.88
N TYR A 55 1.35 6.88 15.51
CA TYR A 55 1.07 8.31 15.31
C TYR A 55 2.04 9.23 16.07
N ASP A 56 2.56 8.81 17.23
CA ASP A 56 3.40 9.68 18.09
C ASP A 56 4.91 9.58 17.81
N VAL A 57 5.36 8.64 16.97
CA VAL A 57 6.76 8.53 16.54
C VAL A 57 7.02 9.25 15.21
N ILE A 58 5.98 9.68 14.49
CA ILE A 58 6.07 10.15 13.09
C ILE A 58 5.97 11.70 12.95
N ALA A 59 5.97 12.46 14.05
CA ALA A 59 6.30 13.88 14.02
C ALA A 59 6.93 14.30 15.36
N PRO A 60 8.13 14.93 15.39
CA PRO A 60 8.56 15.96 14.44
C PRO A 60 10.00 15.78 13.95
N SER A 61 10.20 15.59 12.65
CA SER A 61 11.44 16.02 12.00
C SER A 61 11.15 16.65 10.64
N MET A 62 10.28 17.65 10.64
CA MET A 62 10.36 18.73 9.66
C MET A 62 11.22 19.85 10.24
N LYS A 63 12.52 19.60 10.43
CA LYS A 63 13.45 20.66 10.08
C LYS A 63 13.51 20.63 8.57
N ALA A 64 12.62 21.40 7.95
CA ALA A 64 12.78 21.83 6.59
C ALA A 64 14.16 22.48 6.49
N GLN A 65 15.17 21.73 6.06
CA GLN A 65 16.40 22.31 5.60
C GLN A 65 16.05 23.00 4.28
N LYS A 66 15.60 24.25 4.43
CA LYS A 66 15.32 25.18 3.35
C LYS A 66 16.65 25.44 2.65
N SER A 67 16.99 24.61 1.66
CA SER A 67 17.96 25.03 0.64
C SER A 67 17.35 26.23 -0.07
N SER A 68 18.09 27.32 -0.14
CA SER A 68 17.57 28.64 -0.50
C SER A 68 17.10 28.76 -1.96
N ASN A 69 17.28 27.72 -2.77
CA ASN A 69 17.07 27.75 -4.23
C ASN A 69 16.00 26.76 -4.72
N ASP A 70 15.47 25.88 -3.87
CA ASP A 70 14.46 24.90 -4.30
C ASP A 70 13.04 25.49 -4.14
N PRO A 71 12.26 25.64 -5.22
CA PRO A 71 10.90 26.17 -5.11
C PRO A 71 10.04 25.25 -4.24
N SER A 72 9.35 25.83 -3.24
CA SER A 72 8.41 25.08 -2.42
C SER A 72 7.34 24.42 -3.29
N LEU A 73 6.91 23.22 -2.90
CA LEU A 73 5.85 22.45 -3.57
C LEU A 73 4.64 23.33 -3.91
N GLU A 74 4.17 24.14 -2.95
CA GLU A 74 3.05 25.06 -3.14
C GLU A 74 3.25 26.05 -4.31
N LYS A 75 4.48 26.55 -4.53
CA LYS A 75 4.77 27.44 -5.66
C LYS A 75 4.77 26.71 -7.00
N ILE A 76 5.12 25.43 -7.01
CA ILE A 76 5.05 24.60 -8.22
C ILE A 76 3.58 24.30 -8.51
N LEU A 77 2.82 23.84 -7.52
CA LEU A 77 1.38 23.59 -7.63
C LEU A 77 0.64 24.83 -8.12
N LYS A 78 0.91 26.00 -7.55
CA LYS A 78 0.30 27.27 -7.98
C LYS A 78 0.57 27.61 -9.45
N ARG A 79 1.75 27.25 -9.98
CA ARG A 79 2.12 27.51 -11.39
C ARG A 79 1.48 26.50 -12.34
N ALA A 80 1.30 25.26 -11.90
CA ALA A 80 0.72 24.18 -12.69
C ALA A 80 -0.81 24.10 -12.58
N ALA A 81 -1.43 24.74 -11.59
CA ALA A 81 -2.86 24.61 -11.34
C ALA A 81 -3.73 25.09 -12.50
N MET A 82 -4.76 24.29 -12.82
CA MET A 82 -5.88 24.69 -13.68
C MET A 82 -6.76 25.73 -12.95
N GLY A 83 -7.75 26.27 -13.66
CA GLY A 83 -8.65 27.31 -13.10
C GLY A 83 -9.47 26.88 -11.87
N ASP A 84 -9.61 25.58 -11.64
CA ASP A 84 -10.31 24.95 -10.51
C ASP A 84 -9.35 24.37 -9.45
N ASN A 85 -8.09 24.81 -9.45
CA ASN A 85 -6.99 24.30 -8.61
C ASN A 85 -6.66 22.81 -8.83
N THR A 86 -7.06 22.22 -9.96
CA THR A 86 -6.64 20.85 -10.32
C THR A 86 -5.23 20.83 -10.89
N VAL A 87 -4.40 19.87 -10.47
CA VAL A 87 -3.09 19.56 -11.05
C VAL A 87 -3.02 18.09 -11.49
N ILE A 88 -2.16 17.76 -12.44
CA ILE A 88 -1.83 16.37 -12.77
C ILE A 88 -0.51 16.04 -12.08
N ILE A 89 -0.45 14.94 -11.34
CA ILE A 89 0.74 14.53 -10.59
C ILE A 89 1.20 13.17 -11.08
N THR A 90 2.49 13.08 -11.40
CA THR A 90 3.16 11.80 -11.62
C THR A 90 4.40 11.68 -10.76
N THR A 91 4.78 10.45 -10.40
CA THR A 91 6.04 10.19 -9.68
C THR A 91 7.07 9.57 -10.60
N LEU A 92 8.30 10.08 -10.56
CA LEU A 92 9.41 9.60 -11.37
C LEU A 92 10.55 9.11 -10.47
N ASN A 93 11.08 7.92 -10.75
CA ASN A 93 12.31 7.42 -10.15
C ASN A 93 13.36 7.14 -11.24
N GLN A 94 14.57 6.85 -10.81
CA GLN A 94 15.72 6.56 -11.65
C GLN A 94 15.44 5.46 -12.69
N ALA A 95 14.65 4.44 -12.34
CA ALA A 95 14.38 3.30 -13.24
C ALA A 95 13.64 3.71 -14.52
N TRP A 96 12.90 4.82 -14.47
CA TRP A 96 12.10 5.33 -15.60
C TRP A 96 12.60 6.70 -16.10
N ALA A 97 13.73 7.19 -15.60
CA ALA A 97 14.29 8.51 -15.89
C ALA A 97 15.54 8.47 -16.80
N GLU A 98 15.83 7.32 -17.42
CA GLU A 98 16.87 7.29 -18.45
C GLU A 98 16.44 8.10 -19.68
N PRO A 99 17.36 8.76 -20.40
CA PRO A 99 17.03 9.44 -21.65
C PRO A 99 16.40 8.48 -22.66
N ASN A 100 15.38 8.95 -23.36
CA ASN A 100 14.54 8.19 -24.31
C ASN A 100 13.85 6.96 -23.68
N SER A 101 13.56 7.01 -22.38
CA SER A 101 12.83 5.95 -21.68
C SER A 101 11.34 6.28 -21.50
N ILE A 102 10.65 5.56 -20.62
CA ILE A 102 9.20 5.64 -20.43
C ILE A 102 8.73 7.04 -20.07
N PHE A 103 9.50 7.81 -19.31
CA PHE A 103 9.11 9.18 -18.99
C PHE A 103 9.06 10.09 -20.22
N ASP A 104 10.02 9.95 -21.15
CA ASP A 104 10.04 10.76 -22.37
C ASP A 104 8.89 10.37 -23.30
N ILE A 105 8.57 9.08 -23.38
CA ILE A 105 7.40 8.58 -24.10
C ILE A 105 6.10 9.09 -23.46
N PHE A 106 6.04 9.13 -22.13
CA PHE A 106 4.91 9.69 -21.39
C PHE A 106 4.69 11.16 -21.77
N LEU A 107 5.74 12.00 -21.74
CA LEU A 107 5.63 13.40 -22.16
C LEU A 107 5.24 13.52 -23.64
N GLU A 108 5.83 12.70 -24.52
CA GLU A 108 5.54 12.71 -25.95
C GLU A 108 4.10 12.29 -26.27
N SER A 109 3.51 11.41 -25.46
CA SER A 109 2.11 11.03 -25.60
C SER A 109 1.16 12.21 -25.43
N PHE A 110 1.47 13.16 -24.54
CA PHE A 110 0.69 14.39 -24.42
C PHE A 110 0.87 15.29 -25.64
N ARG A 111 2.09 15.42 -26.16
CA ARG A 111 2.40 16.29 -27.31
C ARG A 111 1.72 15.82 -28.60
N THR A 112 1.69 14.51 -28.81
CA THR A 112 1.12 13.87 -30.01
C THR A 112 -0.37 13.57 -29.89
N GLY A 113 -0.91 13.51 -28.67
CA GLY A 113 -2.33 13.26 -28.43
C GLY A 113 -3.24 14.43 -28.86
N ASN A 114 -4.48 14.09 -29.23
CA ASN A 114 -5.44 15.07 -29.72
C ASN A 114 -5.93 16.00 -28.60
N GLY A 115 -5.42 17.24 -28.60
CA GLY A 115 -5.81 18.27 -27.63
C GLY A 115 -5.23 18.09 -26.23
N THR A 116 -4.27 17.17 -26.05
CA THR A 116 -3.66 16.85 -24.76
C THR A 116 -2.39 17.66 -24.46
N GLY A 117 -1.76 18.28 -25.45
CA GLY A 117 -0.49 19.00 -25.26
C GLY A 117 -0.54 20.06 -24.16
N LYS A 118 -1.67 20.79 -24.06
CA LYS A 118 -1.92 21.78 -23.00
C LYS A 118 -1.96 21.22 -21.58
N LEU A 119 -2.14 19.91 -21.42
CA LEU A 119 -2.13 19.27 -20.09
C LEU A 119 -0.71 19.18 -19.52
N LEU A 120 0.33 19.29 -20.36
CA LEU A 120 1.71 19.37 -19.88
C LEU A 120 1.92 20.62 -19.03
N ASP A 121 1.27 21.74 -19.33
CA ASP A 121 1.33 22.95 -18.49
C ASP A 121 0.77 22.72 -17.08
N HIS A 122 -0.01 21.64 -16.89
CA HIS A 122 -0.64 21.27 -15.64
C HIS A 122 -0.03 20.03 -14.97
N LEU A 123 1.01 19.46 -15.57
CA LEU A 123 1.72 18.30 -15.05
C LEU A 123 2.75 18.73 -14.01
N VAL A 124 2.73 18.11 -12.83
CA VAL A 124 3.75 18.20 -11.79
C VAL A 124 4.42 16.84 -11.66
N VAL A 125 5.74 16.82 -11.83
CA VAL A 125 6.54 15.60 -11.76
C VAL A 125 7.27 15.58 -10.43
N VAL A 126 6.97 14.56 -9.64
CA VAL A 126 7.55 14.35 -8.32
C VAL A 126 8.70 13.37 -8.45
N ALA A 127 9.93 13.88 -8.37
CA ALA A 127 11.15 13.09 -8.46
C ALA A 127 11.47 12.44 -7.10
N LEU A 128 11.73 11.14 -7.13
CA LEU A 128 12.03 10.33 -5.93
C LEU A 128 13.53 10.21 -5.64
N ASP A 129 14.37 10.63 -6.59
CA ASP A 129 15.83 10.62 -6.51
C ASP A 129 16.42 11.71 -7.40
N SER A 130 17.72 11.97 -7.24
CA SER A 130 18.41 13.05 -7.96
C SER A 130 18.45 12.81 -9.47
N LYS A 131 18.57 11.56 -9.92
CA LYS A 131 18.64 11.26 -11.36
C LYS A 131 17.29 11.52 -12.04
N ALA A 132 16.19 11.17 -11.37
CA ALA A 132 14.84 11.53 -11.80
C ALA A 132 14.64 13.06 -11.82
N LEU A 133 15.14 13.77 -10.81
CA LEU A 133 15.02 15.23 -10.75
C LEU A 133 15.77 15.91 -11.88
N ASP A 134 17.02 15.51 -12.13
CA ASP A 134 17.87 16.06 -13.19
C ASP A 134 17.23 15.85 -14.57
N HIS A 135 16.73 14.63 -14.84
CA HIS A 135 16.06 14.32 -16.09
C HIS A 135 14.76 15.15 -16.25
N CYS A 136 13.95 15.24 -15.21
CA CYS A 136 12.76 16.08 -15.20
C CYS A 136 13.09 17.54 -15.52
N LEU A 137 14.04 18.14 -14.81
CA LEU A 137 14.40 19.55 -15.00
C LEU A 137 14.92 19.84 -16.41
N SER A 138 15.49 18.85 -17.08
CA SER A 138 15.94 18.97 -18.48
C SER A 138 14.82 18.87 -19.51
N THR A 139 13.66 18.30 -19.15
CA THR A 139 12.57 17.96 -20.08
C THR A 139 11.22 18.63 -19.76
N HIS A 140 11.04 19.13 -18.52
CA HIS A 140 9.76 19.60 -17.99
C HIS A 140 9.92 20.75 -16.97
N PRO A 141 9.06 21.80 -16.97
CA PRO A 141 9.24 22.97 -16.09
C PRO A 141 8.72 22.81 -14.65
N HIS A 142 7.95 21.76 -14.33
CA HIS A 142 7.27 21.61 -13.05
C HIS A 142 7.74 20.35 -12.33
N CYS A 143 8.98 20.39 -11.85
CA CYS A 143 9.63 19.28 -11.13
C CYS A 143 9.73 19.59 -9.64
N TYR A 144 9.43 18.60 -8.81
CA TYR A 144 9.56 18.69 -7.35
C TYR A 144 10.39 17.51 -6.82
N ALA A 145 11.41 17.80 -6.03
CA ALA A 145 12.19 16.79 -5.34
C ALA A 145 11.48 16.34 -4.06
N LEU A 146 11.08 15.07 -3.99
CA LEU A 146 10.46 14.52 -2.79
C LEU A 146 11.54 14.22 -1.75
N ASN A 147 11.39 14.74 -0.54
CA ASN A 147 12.30 14.41 0.56
C ASN A 147 11.97 13.02 1.11
N THR A 148 12.95 12.14 1.06
CA THR A 148 12.76 10.71 1.33
C THR A 148 13.52 10.22 2.55
N SER A 149 13.98 11.14 3.41
CA SER A 149 14.64 10.83 4.69
C SER A 149 15.86 9.89 4.55
N GLY A 150 16.53 9.89 3.38
CA GLY A 150 17.72 9.08 3.13
C GLY A 150 17.45 7.65 2.65
N LEU A 151 16.21 7.29 2.32
CA LEU A 151 15.88 6.03 1.64
C LEU A 151 16.36 6.09 0.19
N ASP A 152 17.16 5.10 -0.23
CA ASP A 152 17.70 5.01 -1.59
C ASP A 152 16.79 4.14 -2.47
N PHE A 153 15.99 4.78 -3.31
CA PHE A 153 15.09 4.05 -4.20
C PHE A 153 15.75 3.59 -5.51
N SER A 154 17.08 3.65 -5.61
CA SER A 154 17.83 3.18 -6.78
C SER A 154 17.86 1.64 -6.85
N GLY A 155 16.77 1.05 -7.34
CA GLY A 155 16.70 -0.32 -7.89
C GLY A 155 16.97 -1.52 -6.95
N LYS A 156 17.59 -1.33 -5.78
CA LYS A 156 17.92 -2.41 -4.82
C LYS A 156 17.06 -2.38 -3.57
N GLU A 157 16.71 -1.21 -3.03
CA GLU A 157 15.93 -1.13 -1.78
C GLU A 157 14.41 -1.20 -2.02
N ALA A 158 13.95 -0.93 -3.24
CA ALA A 158 12.54 -0.93 -3.60
C ALA A 158 12.03 -2.28 -4.18
N TYR A 159 12.56 -3.42 -3.70
CA TYR A 159 11.98 -4.73 -4.05
C TYR A 159 10.54 -4.82 -3.56
N PHE A 160 9.66 -5.42 -4.35
CA PHE A 160 8.22 -5.42 -4.08
C PHE A 160 7.92 -6.01 -2.68
N MET A 161 7.07 -5.31 -1.91
CA MET A 161 6.63 -5.68 -0.55
C MET A 161 7.70 -5.64 0.56
N THR A 162 8.89 -5.08 0.32
CA THR A 162 9.83 -4.79 1.41
C THR A 162 9.33 -3.64 2.29
N SER A 163 9.90 -3.50 3.51
CA SER A 163 9.61 -2.35 4.37
C SER A 163 9.87 -1.03 3.65
N SER A 164 11.00 -0.92 2.94
CA SER A 164 11.38 0.27 2.18
C SER A 164 10.39 0.57 1.03
N TYR A 165 9.85 -0.46 0.38
CA TYR A 165 8.78 -0.29 -0.60
C TYR A 165 7.51 0.28 0.03
N LEU A 166 7.08 -0.25 1.18
CA LEU A 166 5.90 0.23 1.89
C LEU A 166 6.09 1.67 2.41
N GLU A 167 7.26 1.99 2.94
CA GLU A 167 7.61 3.35 3.36
C GLU A 167 7.53 4.34 2.20
N MET A 168 8.02 3.95 1.00
CA MET A 168 7.86 4.76 -0.20
C MET A 168 6.38 5.01 -0.53
N MET A 169 5.52 4.00 -0.42
CA MET A 169 4.07 4.16 -0.64
C MET A 169 3.45 5.13 0.35
N TRP A 170 3.84 5.04 1.63
CA TRP A 170 3.38 5.98 2.65
C TRP A 170 3.83 7.41 2.39
N ILE A 171 5.07 7.61 1.95
CA ILE A 171 5.58 8.94 1.59
C ILE A 171 4.76 9.53 0.44
N ARG A 172 4.43 8.74 -0.59
CA ARG A 172 3.56 9.18 -1.70
C ARG A 172 2.16 9.55 -1.20
N ILE A 173 1.56 8.73 -0.34
CA ILE A 173 0.23 9.01 0.23
C ILE A 173 0.24 10.32 1.04
N ARG A 174 1.30 10.57 1.82
CA ARG A 174 1.45 11.82 2.57
C ARG A 174 1.56 13.02 1.64
N LEU A 175 2.39 12.95 0.61
CA LEU A 175 2.49 14.00 -0.41
C LEU A 175 1.11 14.35 -1.00
N LEU A 176 0.34 13.35 -1.41
CA LEU A 176 -1.00 13.56 -1.97
C LEU A 176 -1.97 14.15 -0.94
N SER A 177 -1.85 13.73 0.34
CA SER A 177 -2.62 14.31 1.44
C SER A 177 -2.27 15.79 1.66
N ASP A 178 -0.98 16.15 1.59
CA ASP A 178 -0.51 17.52 1.72
C ASP A 178 -1.02 18.40 0.57
N VAL A 179 -1.05 17.87 -0.66
CA VAL A 179 -1.64 18.56 -1.84
C VAL A 179 -3.10 18.91 -1.59
N LEU A 180 -3.90 17.98 -1.06
CA LEU A 180 -5.31 18.23 -0.71
C LEU A 180 -5.42 19.23 0.44
N ALA A 181 -4.58 19.12 1.46
CA ALA A 181 -4.57 20.05 2.60
C ALA A 181 -4.21 21.48 2.19
N MET A 182 -3.42 21.66 1.13
CA MET A 182 -3.13 22.96 0.52
C MET A 182 -4.28 23.50 -0.37
N GLY A 183 -5.37 22.75 -0.56
CA GLY A 183 -6.56 23.18 -1.30
C GLY A 183 -6.53 22.92 -2.81
N TYR A 184 -5.63 22.04 -3.28
CA TYR A 184 -5.56 21.61 -4.67
C TYR A 184 -6.32 20.29 -4.87
N ASN A 185 -6.90 20.12 -6.05
CA ASN A 185 -7.37 18.83 -6.53
C ASN A 185 -6.27 18.16 -7.36
N PHE A 186 -6.27 16.84 -7.51
CA PHE A 186 -5.29 16.20 -8.36
C PHE A 186 -5.82 15.00 -9.15
N VAL A 187 -5.23 14.78 -10.32
CA VAL A 187 -5.23 13.50 -11.03
C VAL A 187 -3.86 12.87 -10.84
N PHE A 188 -3.79 11.62 -10.39
CA PHE A 188 -2.54 10.90 -10.19
C PHE A 188 -2.33 9.85 -11.27
N THR A 189 -1.13 9.79 -11.86
CA THR A 189 -0.77 8.89 -12.97
C THR A 189 0.50 8.10 -12.70
#